data_AF-A0A453GV51-F1
#
_entry.id   AF-A0A453GV51-F1
#
_cell.length_a   1.000
_cell.length_b   1.000
_cell.length_c   1.000
_cell.angle_alpha   90.00
_cell.angle_beta   90.00
_cell.angle_gamma   90.00
#
_symmetry.space_group_name_H-M   'P 1'
#
loop_
_entity.id
_entity.type
_entity.pdbx_description
1 polymer ?
#
loop_
_entity_poly.entity_id
_entity_poly.type
_entity_poly.pdbx_seq_one_letter_code
_entity_poly.pdbx_strand_id
1 'polypeptide(L)'
;AAGDATRRKRGRGGKGPNSDLSRTLTDCTRLAAHQYNQLLHLLASADRAAFPAHPAAAARRVFAHMLGAGAPPSEATITSLARVVAADAEGADEAFGLVSTMREKYGLAPRLRSYSPVLAAFRRAGEAGKAYAVETHMAASAVSPEEPELATLLEVSAKAGDADKVYEYMHKLRRAVGCVKEETAEVLEGWFRSDKAATAGKAEWDVCQVKDAIVANGGGCHQLGWLQSGLWTVQRVKVGAEGKCAGCGCCLASVDIDMEDTQKFADSISGLALERETKANFSQFQEWLEAHKEYEAIVDGANIALYQQNFAEGGFSLVQSSWMLL
;
A
#
# COMPACT_ATOMS: atom_id res chain seq x y z
N ALA A 1 -51.39 -71.54 56.33
CA ALA A 1 -52.18 -70.35 55.99
C ALA A 1 -51.19 -69.24 55.63
N ALA A 2 -50.97 -68.99 54.33
CA ALA A 2 -51.47 -67.81 53.62
C ALA A 2 -51.12 -66.50 54.35
N GLY A 3 -50.30 -65.58 53.86
CA GLY A 3 -49.66 -65.35 52.57
C GLY A 3 -49.41 -63.84 52.50
N ASP A 4 -48.26 -63.38 52.00
CA ASP A 4 -48.24 -62.13 51.21
C ASP A 4 -46.94 -62.01 50.42
N ALA A 5 -47.09 -61.53 49.19
CA ALA A 5 -46.08 -61.47 48.16
C ALA A 5 -45.44 -60.08 48.11
N THR A 6 -44.11 -59.99 48.15
CA THR A 6 -43.40 -58.76 47.75
C THR A 6 -42.34 -59.07 46.69
N ARG A 7 -42.74 -58.75 45.46
CA ARG A 7 -42.03 -58.88 44.19
C ARG A 7 -40.84 -57.91 44.14
N ARG A 8 -39.61 -58.44 44.20
CA ARG A 8 -38.36 -57.69 43.92
C ARG A 8 -38.31 -57.25 42.43
N LYS A 9 -38.47 -55.96 42.16
CA LYS A 9 -38.08 -55.35 40.86
C LYS A 9 -36.57 -55.11 40.86
N ARG A 10 -35.83 -55.90 40.08
CA ARG A 10 -34.45 -55.58 39.65
C ARG A 10 -34.52 -54.41 38.66
N GLY A 11 -34.15 -53.22 39.09
CA GLY A 11 -33.91 -52.08 38.21
C GLY A 11 -32.62 -52.30 37.42
N ARG A 12 -32.72 -52.83 36.20
CA ARG A 12 -31.69 -52.65 35.18
C ARG A 12 -31.78 -51.20 34.72
N GLY A 13 -30.96 -50.33 35.31
CA GLY A 13 -30.68 -49.00 34.77
C GLY A 13 -29.87 -49.17 33.49
N GLY A 14 -30.56 -49.22 32.34
CA GLY A 14 -29.91 -49.13 31.05
C GLY A 14 -29.23 -47.78 30.91
N LYS A 15 -27.89 -47.76 30.94
CA LYS A 15 -27.12 -46.67 30.33
C LYS A 15 -27.43 -46.72 28.84
N GLY A 16 -28.31 -45.83 28.39
CA GLY A 16 -28.58 -45.66 26.97
C GLY A 16 -27.32 -45.16 26.24
N PRO A 17 -27.17 -45.44 24.94
CA PRO A 17 -26.02 -45.03 24.13
C PRO A 17 -25.91 -43.50 23.92
N ASN A 18 -26.80 -42.70 24.51
CA ASN A 18 -26.86 -41.25 24.33
C ASN A 18 -26.00 -40.45 25.32
N SER A 19 -25.44 -41.07 26.36
CA SER A 19 -24.51 -40.36 27.29
C SER A 19 -23.06 -40.37 26.81
N ASP A 20 -22.71 -41.25 25.86
CA ASP A 20 -21.39 -41.27 25.24
C ASP A 20 -21.33 -40.36 24.00
N LEU A 21 -22.44 -40.14 23.29
CA LEU A 21 -22.46 -39.23 22.13
C LEU A 21 -22.24 -37.74 22.49
N SER A 22 -22.73 -37.30 23.65
CA SER A 22 -22.49 -35.92 24.12
C SER A 22 -21.04 -35.71 24.58
N ARG A 23 -20.35 -36.80 24.92
CA ARG A 23 -18.97 -36.82 25.38
C ARG A 23 -17.97 -37.03 24.22
N THR A 24 -18.41 -37.57 23.09
CA THR A 24 -17.62 -37.68 21.84
C THR A 24 -17.77 -36.49 20.90
N LEU A 25 -18.78 -35.62 21.07
CA LEU A 25 -18.87 -34.34 20.33
C LEU A 25 -18.05 -33.22 20.96
N THR A 26 -17.57 -33.43 22.18
CA THR A 26 -16.62 -32.55 22.88
C THR A 26 -15.16 -32.88 22.57
N ASP A 27 -14.89 -33.91 21.76
CA ASP A 27 -13.58 -34.12 21.14
C ASP A 27 -13.37 -33.11 20.01
N CYS A 28 -12.96 -31.93 20.47
CA CYS A 28 -12.23 -30.88 19.80
C CYS A 28 -11.75 -31.19 18.37
N THR A 29 -12.50 -30.72 17.37
CA THR A 29 -11.86 -30.21 16.16
C THR A 29 -11.08 -28.95 16.55
N ARG A 30 -9.87 -29.12 17.10
CA ARG A 30 -8.92 -28.03 17.27
C ARG A 30 -8.63 -27.47 15.88
N LEU A 31 -9.31 -26.38 15.52
CA LEU A 31 -9.08 -25.71 14.26
C LEU A 31 -7.62 -25.23 14.24
N ALA A 32 -6.92 -25.54 13.16
CA ALA A 32 -5.58 -25.02 12.92
C ALA A 32 -5.64 -23.52 12.57
N ALA A 33 -4.55 -22.79 12.81
CA ALA A 33 -4.48 -21.34 12.55
C ALA A 33 -4.89 -20.96 11.11
N HIS A 34 -4.54 -21.78 10.10
CA HIS A 34 -4.91 -21.53 8.72
C HIS A 34 -6.44 -21.61 8.48
N GLN A 35 -7.16 -22.46 9.22
CA GLN A 35 -8.61 -22.61 9.10
C GLN A 35 -9.31 -21.37 9.65
N TYR A 36 -8.81 -20.78 10.74
CA TYR A 36 -9.30 -19.48 11.22
C TYR A 36 -9.06 -18.37 10.20
N ASN A 37 -7.89 -18.35 9.57
CA ASN A 37 -7.58 -17.35 8.54
C ASN A 37 -8.55 -17.45 7.35
N GLN A 38 -8.85 -18.67 6.91
CA GLN A 38 -9.84 -18.89 5.84
C GLN A 38 -11.23 -18.40 6.25
N LEU A 39 -11.69 -18.72 7.47
CA LEU A 39 -12.98 -18.25 7.97
C LEU A 39 -13.05 -16.72 8.03
N LEU A 40 -12.02 -16.05 8.56
CA LEU A 40 -11.97 -14.59 8.63
C LEU A 40 -11.89 -13.95 7.24
N HIS A 41 -11.13 -14.55 6.32
CA HIS A 41 -11.05 -14.06 4.95
C HIS A 41 -12.39 -14.16 4.23
N LEU A 42 -13.10 -15.29 4.39
CA LEU A 42 -14.44 -15.48 3.83
C LEU A 42 -15.43 -14.47 4.39
N LEU A 43 -15.38 -14.18 5.69
CA LEU A 43 -16.21 -13.14 6.32
C LEU A 43 -15.87 -11.74 5.79
N ALA A 44 -14.62 -11.49 5.39
CA ALA A 44 -14.20 -10.22 4.80
C ALA A 44 -14.68 -10.02 3.36
N SER A 45 -14.98 -11.12 2.65
CA SER A 45 -15.52 -11.12 1.29
C SER A 45 -17.02 -11.40 1.21
N ALA A 46 -17.66 -11.74 2.33
CA ALA A 46 -19.06 -12.14 2.36
C ALA A 46 -19.99 -10.96 2.09
N ASP A 47 -21.01 -11.18 1.27
CA ASP A 47 -22.11 -10.24 1.12
C ASP A 47 -22.90 -10.15 2.45
N ARG A 48 -23.08 -8.92 2.94
CA ARG A 48 -23.81 -8.63 4.19
C ARG A 48 -25.24 -9.18 4.16
N ALA A 49 -25.84 -9.32 2.97
CA ALA A 49 -27.19 -9.86 2.79
C ALA A 49 -27.28 -11.39 2.91
N ALA A 50 -26.18 -12.12 2.71
CA ALA A 50 -26.16 -13.58 2.66
C ALA A 50 -25.91 -14.25 4.03
N PHE A 51 -25.58 -13.47 5.07
CA PHE A 51 -25.23 -14.00 6.39
C PHE A 51 -26.28 -13.65 7.45
N PRO A 52 -26.76 -14.63 8.23
CA PRO A 52 -27.78 -14.40 9.27
C PRO A 52 -27.26 -13.60 10.48
N ALA A 53 -25.94 -13.43 10.60
CA ALA A 53 -25.30 -12.67 11.68
C ALA A 53 -24.43 -11.56 11.10
N HIS A 54 -24.32 -10.44 11.81
CA HIS A 54 -23.49 -9.31 11.40
C HIS A 54 -22.02 -9.75 11.19
N PRO A 55 -21.41 -9.57 9.99
CA PRO A 55 -20.09 -10.11 9.67
C PRO A 55 -18.99 -9.74 10.68
N ALA A 56 -18.98 -8.48 11.16
CA ALA A 56 -18.00 -8.05 12.16
C ALA A 56 -18.18 -8.77 13.51
N ALA A 57 -19.42 -9.03 13.94
CA ALA A 57 -19.69 -9.77 15.17
C ALA A 57 -19.27 -11.24 15.03
N ALA A 58 -19.51 -11.85 13.87
CA ALA A 58 -19.05 -13.21 13.58
C ALA A 58 -17.51 -13.27 13.56
N ALA A 59 -16.84 -12.31 12.89
CA ALA A 59 -15.38 -12.27 12.82
C ALA A 59 -14.75 -12.10 14.22
N ARG A 60 -15.30 -11.22 15.06
CA ARG A 60 -14.88 -11.08 16.47
C ARG A 60 -15.00 -12.40 17.24
N ARG A 61 -16.10 -13.14 17.06
CA ARG A 61 -16.30 -14.46 17.70
C ARG A 61 -15.29 -15.49 17.21
N VAL A 62 -15.02 -15.54 15.91
CA VAL A 62 -14.02 -16.44 15.32
C VAL A 62 -12.62 -16.13 15.87
N PHE A 63 -12.25 -14.85 15.95
CA PHE A 63 -10.97 -14.42 16.50
C PHE A 63 -10.85 -14.70 18.00
N ALA A 64 -11.89 -14.43 18.79
CA ALA A 64 -11.91 -14.76 20.22
C ALA A 64 -11.78 -16.27 20.46
N HIS A 65 -12.45 -17.09 19.64
CA HIS A 65 -12.31 -18.54 19.70
C HIS A 65 -10.90 -19.00 19.32
N MET A 66 -10.27 -18.37 18.32
CA MET A 66 -8.88 -18.64 17.95
C MET A 66 -7.92 -18.43 19.13
N LEU A 67 -8.05 -17.30 19.83
CA LEU A 67 -7.25 -16.98 21.02
C LEU A 67 -7.52 -17.98 22.16
N GLY A 68 -8.80 -18.29 22.44
CA GLY A 68 -9.18 -19.26 23.47
C GLY A 68 -8.72 -20.70 23.19
N ALA A 69 -8.60 -21.06 21.91
CA ALA A 69 -8.08 -22.36 21.48
C ALA A 69 -6.54 -22.43 21.49
N GLY A 70 -5.84 -21.33 21.81
CA GLY A 70 -4.38 -21.26 21.80
C GLY A 70 -3.75 -21.27 20.40
N ALA A 71 -4.53 -21.00 19.36
CA ALA A 71 -4.01 -20.87 18.00
C ALA A 71 -3.42 -19.46 17.81
N PRO A 72 -2.11 -19.31 17.50
CA PRO A 72 -1.48 -18.00 17.43
C PRO A 72 -1.98 -17.21 16.20
N PRO A 73 -2.41 -15.95 16.36
CA PRO A 73 -2.77 -15.11 15.23
C PRO A 73 -1.56 -14.83 14.35
N SER A 74 -1.82 -14.65 13.06
CA SER A 74 -0.84 -14.18 12.07
C SER A 74 -1.21 -12.77 11.63
N GLU A 75 -0.29 -12.07 10.95
CA GLU A 75 -0.60 -10.75 10.39
C GLU A 75 -1.84 -10.81 9.48
N ALA A 76 -1.98 -11.86 8.67
CA ALA A 76 -3.13 -12.02 7.77
C ALA A 76 -4.45 -12.22 8.54
N THR A 77 -4.40 -12.86 9.72
CA THR A 77 -5.55 -13.02 10.62
C THR A 77 -6.06 -11.66 11.06
N ILE A 78 -5.16 -10.81 11.55
CA ILE A 78 -5.52 -9.50 12.10
C ILE A 78 -5.92 -8.56 10.98
N THR A 79 -5.23 -8.57 9.84
CA THR A 79 -5.62 -7.80 8.65
C THR A 79 -7.00 -8.19 8.14
N SER A 80 -7.35 -9.48 8.14
CA SER A 80 -8.69 -9.93 7.74
C SER A 80 -9.76 -9.49 8.73
N LEU A 81 -9.51 -9.60 10.04
CA LEU A 81 -10.42 -9.10 11.07
C LEU A 81 -10.61 -7.58 10.94
N ALA A 82 -9.52 -6.82 10.82
CA ALA A 82 -9.56 -5.37 10.65
C ALA A 82 -10.36 -4.98 9.40
N ARG A 83 -10.26 -5.72 8.29
CA ARG A 83 -11.06 -5.48 7.08
C ARG A 83 -12.56 -5.66 7.32
N VAL A 84 -12.98 -6.73 8.00
CA VAL A 84 -14.39 -6.97 8.31
C VAL A 84 -14.93 -5.89 9.25
N VAL A 85 -14.16 -5.57 10.29
CA VAL A 85 -14.54 -4.56 11.30
C VAL A 85 -14.60 -3.17 10.67
N ALA A 86 -13.60 -2.79 9.87
CA ALA A 86 -13.55 -1.51 9.17
C ALA A 86 -14.66 -1.33 8.14
N ALA A 87 -15.29 -2.40 7.64
CA ALA A 87 -16.44 -2.31 6.75
C ALA A 87 -17.72 -1.85 7.49
N ASP A 88 -17.72 -1.91 8.81
CA ASP A 88 -18.81 -1.38 9.64
C ASP A 88 -18.66 0.13 9.86
N ALA A 89 -19.78 0.85 10.02
CA ALA A 89 -19.78 2.31 10.12
C ALA A 89 -19.03 2.80 11.37
N GLU A 90 -19.19 2.08 12.48
CA GLU A 90 -18.58 2.41 13.79
C GLU A 90 -17.26 1.65 14.02
N GLY A 91 -16.83 0.80 13.08
CA GLY A 91 -15.69 -0.10 13.27
C GLY A 91 -14.33 0.49 12.94
N ALA A 92 -14.24 1.73 12.44
CA ALA A 92 -12.97 2.31 11.99
C ALA A 92 -11.92 2.42 13.13
N ASP A 93 -12.33 2.90 14.30
CA ASP A 93 -11.45 3.04 15.46
C ASP A 93 -11.00 1.68 16.02
N GLU A 94 -11.91 0.70 16.07
CA GLU A 94 -11.59 -0.67 16.47
C GLU A 94 -10.59 -1.31 15.50
N ALA A 95 -10.82 -1.16 14.19
CA ALA A 95 -9.93 -1.67 13.17
C ALA A 95 -8.54 -1.04 13.26
N PHE A 96 -8.45 0.27 13.53
CA PHE A 96 -7.16 0.91 13.77
C PHE A 96 -6.49 0.38 15.03
N GLY A 97 -7.23 0.21 16.13
CA GLY A 97 -6.72 -0.37 17.38
C GLY A 97 -6.16 -1.78 17.21
N LEU A 98 -6.78 -2.60 16.36
CA LEU A 98 -6.29 -3.95 16.02
C LEU A 98 -4.93 -3.89 15.30
N VAL A 99 -4.78 -2.97 14.35
CA VAL A 99 -3.53 -2.81 13.57
C VAL A 99 -2.44 -2.15 14.40
N SER A 100 -2.78 -1.12 15.18
CA SER A 100 -1.80 -0.34 15.95
C SER A 100 -1.20 -1.13 17.11
N THR A 101 -1.99 -1.99 17.75
CA THR A 101 -1.55 -2.86 18.84
C THR A 101 -1.00 -4.22 18.37
N MET A 102 -0.91 -4.45 17.06
CA MET A 102 -0.48 -5.72 16.46
C MET A 102 0.93 -6.15 16.92
N ARG A 103 1.87 -5.20 16.98
CA ARG A 103 3.24 -5.45 17.40
C ARG A 103 3.34 -5.76 18.89
N GLU A 104 2.71 -4.94 19.72
CA GLU A 104 2.77 -5.06 21.17
C GLU A 104 2.09 -6.33 21.69
N LYS A 105 0.91 -6.67 21.14
CA LYS A 105 0.13 -7.81 21.61
C LYS A 105 0.60 -9.15 21.07
N TYR A 106 1.12 -9.19 19.84
CA TYR A 106 1.36 -10.44 19.13
C TYR A 106 2.78 -10.59 18.57
N GLY A 107 3.63 -9.56 18.71
CA GLY A 107 4.98 -9.58 18.11
C GLY A 107 4.97 -9.52 16.58
N LEU A 108 3.86 -9.09 15.97
CA LEU A 108 3.66 -9.07 14.52
C LEU A 108 3.84 -7.67 13.95
N ALA A 109 4.55 -7.53 12.83
CA ALA A 109 4.68 -6.26 12.13
C ALA A 109 3.50 -6.07 11.16
N PRO A 110 2.75 -4.96 11.25
CA PRO A 110 1.72 -4.64 10.26
C PRO A 110 2.36 -4.37 8.90
N ARG A 111 1.58 -4.56 7.83
CA ARG A 111 1.99 -4.28 6.45
C ARG A 111 1.06 -3.24 5.84
N LEU A 112 1.39 -2.71 4.66
CA LEU A 112 0.53 -1.73 3.97
C LEU A 112 -0.94 -2.19 3.88
N ARG A 113 -1.16 -3.45 3.49
CA ARG A 113 -2.48 -4.08 3.43
C ARG A 113 -3.26 -4.11 4.76
N SER A 114 -2.58 -4.01 5.91
CA SER A 114 -3.22 -3.93 7.22
C SER A 114 -3.89 -2.57 7.41
N TYR A 115 -3.32 -1.52 6.84
CA TYR A 115 -3.78 -0.13 6.98
C TYR A 115 -4.82 0.28 5.95
N SER A 116 -4.77 -0.24 4.71
CA SER A 116 -5.69 0.15 3.64
C SER A 116 -7.18 0.09 4.04
N PRO A 117 -7.68 -0.95 4.75
CA PRO A 117 -9.09 -0.99 5.18
C PRO A 117 -9.43 0.11 6.21
N VAL A 118 -8.48 0.45 7.09
CA VAL A 118 -8.65 1.48 8.12
C VAL A 118 -8.72 2.86 7.47
N LEU A 119 -7.79 3.17 6.56
CA LEU A 119 -7.80 4.41 5.79
C LEU A 119 -9.10 4.55 4.98
N ALA A 120 -9.54 3.49 4.31
CA ALA A 120 -10.80 3.48 3.58
C ALA A 120 -12.02 3.74 4.49
N ALA A 121 -11.99 3.25 5.74
CA ALA A 121 -13.06 3.49 6.70
C ALA A 121 -13.09 4.95 7.19
N PHE A 122 -11.94 5.51 7.59
CA PHE A 122 -11.88 6.93 7.96
C PHE A 122 -12.19 7.85 6.79
N ARG A 123 -11.86 7.46 5.56
CA ARG A 123 -12.29 8.16 4.35
C ARG A 123 -13.80 8.24 4.21
N ARG A 124 -14.49 7.11 4.38
CA ARG A 124 -15.97 7.07 4.34
C ARG A 124 -16.60 7.89 5.47
N ALA A 125 -15.97 7.90 6.65
CA ALA A 125 -16.41 8.69 7.80
C ALA A 125 -16.08 10.19 7.68
N GLY A 126 -15.16 10.59 6.78
CA GLY A 126 -14.70 11.98 6.67
C GLY A 126 -13.75 12.43 7.80
N GLU A 127 -13.18 11.49 8.53
CA GLU A 127 -12.38 11.73 9.74
C GLU A 127 -10.89 11.97 9.41
N ALA A 128 -10.57 13.18 8.93
CA ALA A 128 -9.22 13.54 8.50
C ALA A 128 -8.15 13.37 9.58
N GLY A 129 -8.40 13.88 10.80
CA GLY A 129 -7.45 13.76 11.89
C GLY A 129 -7.08 12.32 12.23
N LYS A 130 -8.06 11.39 12.15
CA LYS A 130 -7.82 9.96 12.37
C LYS A 130 -7.07 9.33 11.21
N ALA A 131 -7.36 9.71 9.97
CA ALA A 131 -6.58 9.26 8.81
C ALA A 131 -5.10 9.67 8.93
N TYR A 132 -4.81 10.87 9.44
CA TYR A 132 -3.42 11.31 9.68
C TYR A 132 -2.74 10.53 10.82
N ALA A 133 -3.49 10.17 11.86
CA ALA A 133 -2.98 9.31 12.92
C ALA A 133 -2.60 7.91 12.39
N VAL A 134 -3.37 7.39 11.41
CA VAL A 134 -3.01 6.15 10.71
C VAL A 134 -1.69 6.31 9.96
N GLU A 135 -1.52 7.38 9.17
CA GLU A 135 -0.25 7.63 8.46
C GLU A 135 0.94 7.75 9.43
N THR A 136 0.74 8.44 10.55
CA THR A 136 1.78 8.60 11.58
C THR A 136 2.20 7.24 12.13
N HIS A 137 1.25 6.34 12.36
CA HIS A 137 1.53 4.97 12.82
C HIS A 137 2.17 4.10 11.73
N MET A 138 1.80 4.28 10.46
CA MET A 138 2.46 3.63 9.32
C MET A 138 3.95 4.00 9.27
N ALA A 139 4.27 5.30 9.37
CA ALA A 139 5.66 5.78 9.42
C ALA A 139 6.43 5.22 10.63
N ALA A 140 5.83 5.22 11.82
CA ALA A 140 6.42 4.60 13.02
C ALA A 140 6.64 3.08 12.89
N SER A 141 5.86 2.43 12.02
CA SER A 141 5.98 1.01 11.71
C SER A 141 6.88 0.71 10.50
N ALA A 142 7.57 1.72 9.95
CA ALA A 142 8.38 1.65 8.73
C ALA A 142 7.59 1.12 7.52
N VAL A 143 6.31 1.47 7.42
CA VAL A 143 5.43 1.19 6.29
C VAL A 143 5.17 2.48 5.53
N SER A 144 5.58 2.53 4.27
CA SER A 144 5.33 3.68 3.40
C SER A 144 4.01 3.50 2.62
N PRO A 145 3.18 4.54 2.51
CA PRO A 145 1.98 4.49 1.69
C PRO A 145 2.34 4.45 0.20
N GLU A 146 1.54 3.71 -0.57
CA GLU A 146 1.56 3.76 -2.03
C GLU A 146 0.48 4.73 -2.54
N GLU A 147 0.35 4.85 -3.86
CA GLU A 147 -0.63 5.75 -4.48
C GLU A 147 -2.07 5.62 -3.93
N PRO A 148 -2.64 4.41 -3.73
CA PRO A 148 -4.03 4.31 -3.26
C PRO A 148 -4.24 4.90 -1.86
N GLU A 149 -3.27 4.70 -0.96
CA GLU A 149 -3.29 5.26 0.38
C GLU A 149 -3.06 6.78 0.36
N LEU A 150 -2.12 7.26 -0.47
CA LEU A 150 -1.87 8.70 -0.65
C LEU A 150 -3.08 9.42 -1.25
N ALA A 151 -3.72 8.84 -2.26
CA ALA A 151 -4.94 9.37 -2.88
C ALA A 151 -6.10 9.41 -1.87
N THR A 152 -6.22 8.39 -1.01
CA THR A 152 -7.20 8.38 0.08
C THR A 152 -6.94 9.51 1.07
N LEU A 153 -5.70 9.69 1.52
CA LEU A 153 -5.33 10.76 2.43
C LEU A 153 -5.56 12.15 1.81
N LEU A 154 -5.18 12.32 0.54
CA LEU A 154 -5.44 13.53 -0.24
C LEU A 154 -6.93 13.85 -0.33
N GLU A 155 -7.77 12.87 -0.65
CA GLU A 155 -9.23 13.06 -0.79
C GLU A 155 -9.85 13.51 0.54
N VAL A 156 -9.44 12.90 1.65
CA VAL A 156 -9.94 13.26 2.97
C VAL A 156 -9.47 14.66 3.37
N SER A 157 -8.22 15.03 3.09
CA SER A 157 -7.70 16.38 3.32
C SER A 157 -8.42 17.43 2.47
N ALA A 158 -8.67 17.14 1.20
CA ALA A 158 -9.40 18.04 0.31
C ALA A 158 -10.84 18.29 0.82
N LYS A 159 -11.52 17.22 1.25
CA LYS A 159 -12.87 17.30 1.85
C LYS A 159 -12.86 18.10 3.15
N ALA A 160 -11.90 17.83 4.04
CA ALA A 160 -11.73 18.58 5.29
C ALA A 160 -11.36 20.06 5.02
N GLY A 161 -10.69 20.35 3.91
CA GLY A 161 -10.21 21.69 3.58
C GLY A 161 -8.84 22.02 4.13
N ASP A 162 -8.07 20.99 4.46
CA ASP A 162 -6.74 21.10 5.02
C ASP A 162 -5.73 21.30 3.89
N ALA A 163 -5.56 22.57 3.49
CA ALA A 163 -4.74 22.94 2.34
C ALA A 163 -3.27 22.52 2.53
N ASP A 164 -2.74 22.60 3.74
CA ASP A 164 -1.36 22.21 4.04
C ASP A 164 -1.16 20.71 3.82
N LYS A 165 -2.13 19.89 4.27
CA LYS A 165 -2.09 18.45 4.01
C LYS A 165 -2.29 18.09 2.55
N VAL A 166 -3.16 18.79 1.81
CA VAL A 166 -3.29 18.59 0.37
C VAL A 166 -1.96 18.87 -0.33
N TYR A 167 -1.28 19.98 0.01
CA TYR A 167 0.04 20.30 -0.51
C TYR A 167 1.08 19.21 -0.20
N GLU A 168 1.10 18.74 1.05
CA GLU A 168 2.00 17.67 1.50
C GLU A 168 1.79 16.38 0.69
N TYR A 169 0.54 15.94 0.51
CA TYR A 169 0.24 14.71 -0.22
C TYR A 169 0.49 14.83 -1.72
N MET A 170 0.33 16.02 -2.31
CA MET A 170 0.75 16.26 -3.71
C MET A 170 2.25 16.04 -3.89
N HIS A 171 3.08 16.49 -2.94
CA HIS A 171 4.53 16.23 -2.99
C HIS A 171 4.89 14.78 -2.72
N LYS A 172 4.17 14.11 -1.82
CA LYS A 172 4.34 12.66 -1.61
C LYS A 172 3.99 11.89 -2.88
N LEU A 173 2.90 12.23 -3.57
CA LEU A 173 2.56 11.66 -4.88
C LEU A 173 3.64 11.95 -5.91
N ARG A 174 4.10 13.19 -6.05
CA ARG A 174 5.20 13.56 -6.98
C ARG A 174 6.46 12.71 -6.77
N ARG A 175 6.78 12.36 -5.53
CA ARG A 175 7.96 11.55 -5.19
C ARG A 175 7.71 10.04 -5.33
N ALA A 176 6.50 9.58 -5.02
CA ALA A 176 6.18 8.15 -4.98
C ALA A 176 5.74 7.59 -6.34
N VAL A 177 5.12 8.43 -7.19
CA VAL A 177 4.60 8.03 -8.49
C VAL A 177 5.01 9.00 -9.59
N GLY A 178 5.47 8.46 -10.72
CA GLY A 178 5.80 9.28 -11.89
C GLY A 178 4.55 9.80 -12.62
N CYS A 179 3.46 9.02 -12.62
CA CYS A 179 2.17 9.40 -13.16
C CYS A 179 1.07 8.92 -12.22
N VAL A 180 0.08 9.78 -11.98
CA VAL A 180 -1.09 9.43 -11.17
C VAL A 180 -2.13 8.69 -12.02
N LYS A 181 -2.89 7.81 -11.38
CA LYS A 181 -4.08 7.19 -11.95
C LYS A 181 -5.20 8.20 -12.12
N GLU A 182 -6.15 7.83 -12.98
CA GLU A 182 -7.31 8.64 -13.31
C GLU A 182 -8.12 9.02 -12.06
N GLU A 183 -8.32 8.08 -11.14
CA GLU A 183 -9.08 8.32 -9.91
C GLU A 183 -8.38 9.34 -9.00
N THR A 184 -7.04 9.29 -8.91
CA THR A 184 -6.24 10.26 -8.16
C THR A 184 -6.29 11.63 -8.83
N ALA A 185 -6.27 11.68 -10.16
CA ALA A 185 -6.37 12.91 -10.93
C ALA A 185 -7.72 13.61 -10.69
N GLU A 186 -8.83 12.87 -10.63
CA GLU A 186 -10.15 13.42 -10.30
C GLU A 186 -10.18 14.09 -8.91
N VAL A 187 -9.51 13.50 -7.92
CA VAL A 187 -9.40 14.10 -6.57
C VAL A 187 -8.63 15.42 -6.62
N LEU A 188 -7.50 15.46 -7.35
CA LEU A 188 -6.69 16.67 -7.52
C LEU A 188 -7.48 17.77 -8.23
N GLU A 189 -8.16 17.43 -9.32
CA GLU A 189 -9.00 18.37 -10.03
C GLU A 189 -10.15 18.89 -9.16
N GLY A 190 -10.75 18.02 -8.34
CA GLY A 190 -11.77 18.37 -7.36
C GLY A 190 -11.27 19.38 -6.33
N TRP A 191 -10.05 19.20 -5.82
CA TRP A 191 -9.40 20.18 -4.94
C TRP A 191 -9.26 21.54 -5.64
N PHE A 192 -8.64 21.58 -6.82
CA PHE A 192 -8.38 22.83 -7.52
C PHE A 192 -9.66 23.57 -7.97
N ARG A 193 -10.76 22.85 -8.22
CA ARG A 193 -12.06 23.45 -8.52
C ARG A 193 -12.81 23.94 -7.28
N SER A 194 -12.30 23.68 -6.07
CA SER A 194 -12.96 24.07 -4.82
C SER A 194 -12.60 25.50 -4.39
N ASP A 195 -13.53 26.14 -3.68
CA ASP A 195 -13.29 27.47 -3.08
C ASP A 195 -12.13 27.45 -2.07
N LYS A 196 -11.90 26.31 -1.42
CA LYS A 196 -10.84 26.12 -0.43
C LYS A 196 -9.45 26.23 -1.05
N ALA A 197 -9.27 25.72 -2.27
CA ALA A 197 -8.01 25.88 -3.00
C ALA A 197 -7.79 27.33 -3.43
N ALA A 198 -8.85 28.08 -3.69
CA ALA A 198 -8.76 29.48 -4.10
C ALA A 198 -8.25 30.39 -2.97
N THR A 199 -8.50 30.02 -1.71
CA THR A 199 -8.05 30.78 -0.53
C THR A 199 -6.79 30.21 0.13
N ALA A 200 -6.21 29.13 -0.40
CA ALA A 200 -5.08 28.43 0.21
C ALA A 200 -3.74 29.19 0.10
N GLY A 201 -3.56 29.99 -0.95
CA GLY A 201 -2.28 30.64 -1.22
C GLY A 201 -2.03 31.92 -0.45
N LYS A 202 -0.75 32.25 -0.29
CA LYS A 202 -0.29 33.49 0.36
C LYS A 202 -0.40 34.68 -0.59
N ALA A 203 -0.84 35.83 -0.07
CA ALA A 203 -0.98 37.08 -0.83
C ALA A 203 0.39 37.65 -1.27
N GLU A 204 1.40 37.55 -0.41
CA GLU A 204 2.76 38.02 -0.67
C GLU A 204 3.71 36.82 -0.79
N TRP A 205 4.49 36.81 -1.87
CA TRP A 205 5.52 35.81 -2.13
C TRP A 205 6.62 36.42 -2.99
N ASP A 206 7.85 35.93 -2.81
CA ASP A 206 9.03 36.45 -3.49
C ASP A 206 9.40 35.56 -4.68
N VAL A 207 9.40 36.16 -5.88
CA VAL A 207 9.71 35.47 -7.14
C VAL A 207 11.15 34.94 -7.16
N CYS A 208 12.11 35.70 -6.62
CA CYS A 208 13.51 35.28 -6.54
C CYS A 208 13.64 34.10 -5.60
N GLN A 209 13.00 34.15 -4.43
CA GLN A 209 13.00 33.03 -3.47
C GLN A 209 12.43 31.75 -4.09
N VAL A 210 11.33 31.85 -4.84
CA VAL A 210 10.74 30.70 -5.53
C VAL A 210 11.69 30.12 -6.58
N LYS A 211 12.34 30.98 -7.38
CA LYS A 211 13.32 30.54 -8.38
C LYS A 211 14.51 29.83 -7.74
N ASP A 212 15.06 30.42 -6.68
CA ASP A 212 16.18 29.84 -5.95
C ASP A 212 15.80 28.47 -5.34
N ALA A 213 14.58 28.36 -4.80
CA ALA A 213 14.07 27.09 -4.27
C ALA A 213 13.86 26.02 -5.36
N ILE A 214 13.44 26.40 -6.57
CA ILE A 214 13.31 25.45 -7.69
C ILE A 214 14.68 24.87 -8.06
N VAL A 215 15.70 25.72 -8.15
CA VAL A 215 17.07 25.29 -8.45
C VAL A 215 17.62 24.41 -7.33
N ALA A 216 17.43 24.82 -6.07
CA ALA A 216 17.88 24.05 -4.91
C ALA A 216 17.26 22.65 -4.81
N ASN A 217 16.07 22.44 -5.38
CA ASN A 217 15.37 21.16 -5.38
C ASN A 217 15.65 20.29 -6.63
N GLY A 218 16.63 20.64 -7.48
CA GLY A 218 16.94 19.89 -8.70
C GLY A 218 15.94 20.12 -9.85
N GLY A 219 15.17 21.22 -9.81
CA GLY A 219 14.20 21.56 -10.83
C GLY A 219 12.78 21.03 -10.57
N GLY A 220 11.80 21.63 -11.26
CA GLY A 220 10.40 21.19 -11.27
C GLY A 220 9.55 21.46 -10.01
N CYS A 221 10.14 21.84 -8.87
CA CYS A 221 9.38 22.05 -7.63
C CYS A 221 10.05 23.02 -6.65
N HIS A 222 9.28 23.87 -5.95
CA HIS A 222 9.80 24.83 -4.96
C HIS A 222 9.52 24.46 -3.49
N GLN A 223 8.46 23.71 -3.18
CA GLN A 223 8.08 23.29 -1.80
C GLN A 223 7.85 24.42 -0.76
N LEU A 224 7.50 25.64 -1.19
CA LEU A 224 7.26 26.79 -0.30
C LEU A 224 5.81 26.97 0.17
N GLY A 225 4.94 25.99 -0.14
CA GLY A 225 3.50 26.06 0.10
C GLY A 225 2.72 26.64 -1.08
N TRP A 226 1.44 26.94 -0.87
CA TRP A 226 0.58 27.54 -1.88
C TRP A 226 0.96 29.00 -2.15
N LEU A 227 1.18 29.33 -3.41
CA LEU A 227 1.47 30.69 -3.87
C LEU A 227 0.21 31.31 -4.47
N GLN A 228 -0.03 32.58 -4.15
CA GLN A 228 -1.13 33.40 -4.66
C GLN A 228 -2.54 32.90 -4.28
N SER A 229 -3.43 33.82 -3.94
CA SER A 229 -4.86 33.53 -3.75
C SER A 229 -5.65 33.88 -5.02
N GLY A 230 -6.70 33.12 -5.32
CA GLY A 230 -7.56 33.34 -6.49
C GLY A 230 -8.14 32.04 -7.04
N LEU A 231 -9.14 32.16 -7.91
CA LEU A 231 -9.74 31.00 -8.56
C LEU A 231 -8.73 30.32 -9.48
N TRP A 232 -8.62 29.00 -9.36
CA TRP A 232 -7.79 28.19 -10.23
C TRP A 232 -8.50 27.94 -11.57
N THR A 233 -7.72 27.99 -12.66
CA THR A 233 -8.18 27.51 -13.97
C THR A 233 -7.70 26.08 -14.17
N VAL A 234 -8.63 25.13 -14.18
CA VAL A 234 -8.33 23.69 -14.27
C VAL A 234 -8.75 23.14 -15.62
N GLN A 235 -7.81 22.58 -16.38
CA GLN A 235 -8.03 22.05 -17.72
C GLN A 235 -7.27 20.74 -17.93
N ARG A 236 -7.88 19.80 -18.67
CA ARG A 236 -7.18 18.62 -19.18
C ARG A 236 -6.58 18.94 -20.54
N VAL A 237 -5.28 18.72 -20.66
CA VAL A 237 -4.50 19.10 -21.85
C VAL A 237 -3.51 18.01 -22.22
N LYS A 238 -3.06 18.05 -23.46
CA LYS A 238 -1.92 17.25 -23.92
C LYS A 238 -0.66 18.12 -23.95
N VAL A 239 0.48 17.50 -23.72
CA VAL A 239 1.79 18.12 -23.85
C VAL A 239 2.42 17.63 -25.14
N GLY A 240 2.95 18.56 -25.94
CA GLY A 240 3.64 18.22 -27.19
C GLY A 240 5.03 17.61 -26.94
N ALA A 241 5.69 17.11 -27.99
CA ALA A 241 7.03 16.51 -27.89
C ALA A 241 8.09 17.46 -27.29
N GLU A 242 7.94 18.77 -27.52
CA GLU A 242 8.80 19.84 -26.99
C GLU A 242 8.54 20.16 -25.50
N GLY A 243 7.69 19.40 -24.81
CA GLY A 243 7.34 19.65 -23.40
C GLY A 243 6.43 20.86 -23.17
N LYS A 244 5.86 21.46 -24.22
CA LYS A 244 4.97 22.63 -24.12
C LYS A 244 3.53 22.23 -23.82
N CYS A 245 2.95 22.82 -22.78
CA CYS A 245 1.56 22.63 -22.38
C CYS A 245 0.61 23.38 -23.32
N ALA A 246 -0.38 22.69 -23.89
CA ALA A 246 -1.36 23.30 -24.80
C ALA A 246 -2.36 24.27 -24.13
N GLY A 247 -2.54 24.19 -22.80
CA GLY A 247 -3.48 25.05 -22.06
C GLY A 247 -2.89 26.40 -21.65
N CYS A 248 -1.74 26.39 -20.97
CA CYS A 248 -1.10 27.60 -20.46
C CYS A 248 0.06 28.10 -21.33
N GLY A 249 0.55 27.30 -22.28
CA GLY A 249 1.71 27.64 -23.11
C GLY A 249 3.06 27.53 -22.41
N CYS A 250 3.11 27.21 -21.12
CA CYS A 250 4.36 26.98 -20.37
C CYS A 250 5.04 25.67 -20.80
N CYS A 251 6.36 25.60 -20.65
CA CYS A 251 7.14 24.38 -20.85
C CYS A 251 7.36 23.65 -19.52
N LEU A 252 7.28 22.33 -19.55
CA LEU A 252 7.67 21.49 -18.42
C LEU A 252 9.18 21.62 -18.18
N ALA A 253 9.59 21.54 -16.91
CA ALA A 253 11.01 21.53 -16.54
C ALA A 253 11.61 20.12 -16.73
N SER A 254 12.89 20.06 -17.11
CA SER A 254 13.72 18.88 -16.89
C SER A 254 14.04 18.80 -15.39
N VAL A 255 13.76 17.64 -14.79
CA VAL A 255 14.04 17.40 -13.37
C VAL A 255 15.27 16.52 -13.30
N ASP A 256 16.27 16.97 -12.55
CA ASP A 256 17.49 16.21 -12.34
C ASP A 256 17.20 15.02 -11.42
N ILE A 257 17.84 13.89 -11.72
CA ILE A 257 17.83 12.74 -10.81
C ILE A 257 18.80 13.05 -9.68
N ASP A 258 18.35 12.89 -8.45
CA ASP A 258 19.17 13.15 -7.27
C ASP A 258 20.44 12.29 -7.28
N MET A 259 21.60 12.93 -7.07
CA MET A 259 22.90 12.26 -7.12
C MET A 259 23.08 11.28 -5.97
N GLU A 260 22.51 11.57 -4.80
CA GLU A 260 22.61 10.68 -3.64
C GLU A 260 21.80 9.39 -3.87
N ASP A 261 20.57 9.53 -4.38
CA ASP A 261 19.76 8.38 -4.79
C ASP A 261 20.41 7.58 -5.93
N THR A 262 21.04 8.26 -6.89
CA THR A 262 21.81 7.62 -7.97
C THR A 262 22.98 6.78 -7.41
N GLN A 263 23.70 7.31 -6.42
CA GLN A 263 24.79 6.59 -5.76
C GLN A 263 24.28 5.37 -4.98
N LYS A 264 23.22 5.54 -4.18
CA LYS A 264 22.60 4.41 -3.44
C LYS A 264 22.13 3.30 -4.38
N PHE A 265 21.57 3.68 -5.52
CA PHE A 265 21.17 2.74 -6.56
C PHE A 265 22.38 2.00 -7.13
N ALA A 266 23.44 2.72 -7.50
CA ALA A 266 24.69 2.14 -8.01
C ALA A 266 25.34 1.16 -7.01
N ASP A 267 25.36 1.52 -5.73
CA ASP A 267 25.88 0.66 -4.66
C ASP A 267 25.05 -0.62 -4.51
N SER A 268 23.73 -0.49 -4.58
CA SER A 268 22.80 -1.63 -4.49
C SER A 268 22.95 -2.58 -5.67
N ILE A 269 23.08 -2.05 -6.90
CA ILE A 269 23.35 -2.86 -8.10
C ILE A 269 24.70 -3.57 -7.99
N SER A 270 25.73 -2.87 -7.51
CA SER A 270 27.06 -3.45 -7.29
C SER A 270 27.01 -4.59 -6.26
N GLY A 271 26.27 -4.41 -5.17
CA GLY A 271 26.03 -5.46 -4.18
C GLY A 271 25.36 -6.70 -4.79
N LEU A 272 24.28 -6.51 -5.56
CA LEU A 272 23.56 -7.60 -6.23
C LEU A 272 24.43 -8.32 -7.27
N ALA A 273 25.28 -7.61 -8.01
CA ALA A 273 26.19 -8.19 -8.97
C ALA A 273 27.26 -9.05 -8.29
N LEU A 274 27.84 -8.58 -7.18
CA LEU A 274 28.84 -9.32 -6.39
C LEU A 274 28.28 -10.59 -5.72
N GLU A 275 26.97 -10.66 -5.50
CA GLU A 275 26.29 -11.86 -4.99
C GLU A 275 26.07 -12.93 -6.07
N ARG A 276 25.83 -12.50 -7.32
CA ARG A 276 25.40 -13.39 -8.42
C ARG A 276 26.53 -13.81 -9.36
N GLU A 277 27.47 -12.90 -9.62
CA GLU A 277 28.62 -13.14 -10.49
C GLU A 277 29.82 -13.65 -9.69
N THR A 278 30.80 -14.23 -10.38
CA THR A 278 32.10 -14.47 -9.76
C THR A 278 32.71 -13.12 -9.37
N LYS A 279 32.87 -12.86 -8.06
CA LYS A 279 33.36 -11.58 -7.51
C LYS A 279 34.56 -10.98 -8.24
N ALA A 280 35.50 -11.83 -8.68
CA ALA A 280 36.68 -11.40 -9.43
C ALA A 280 36.36 -10.72 -10.77
N ASN A 281 35.36 -11.21 -11.52
CA ASN A 281 35.02 -10.66 -12.84
C ASN A 281 34.37 -9.28 -12.72
N PHE A 282 33.47 -9.09 -11.75
CA PHE A 282 32.79 -7.82 -11.56
C PHE A 282 33.73 -6.75 -11.01
N SER A 283 34.59 -7.08 -10.03
CA SER A 283 35.59 -6.12 -9.52
C SER A 283 36.61 -5.71 -10.59
N GLN A 284 37.04 -6.63 -11.46
CA GLN A 284 37.90 -6.29 -12.61
C GLN A 284 37.20 -5.31 -13.57
N PHE A 285 35.90 -5.51 -13.83
CA PHE A 285 35.12 -4.59 -14.65
C PHE A 285 34.98 -3.20 -14.01
N GLN A 286 34.78 -3.13 -12.69
CA GLN A 286 34.72 -1.85 -11.97
C GLN A 286 36.05 -1.07 -12.08
N GLU A 287 37.18 -1.74 -11.87
CA GLU A 287 38.51 -1.15 -12.03
C GLU A 287 38.76 -0.68 -13.47
N TRP A 288 38.35 -1.49 -14.45
CA TRP A 288 38.45 -1.13 -15.87
C TRP A 288 37.60 0.10 -16.21
N LEU A 289 36.36 0.18 -15.72
CA LEU A 289 35.45 1.30 -15.98
C LEU A 289 35.97 2.60 -15.36
N GLU A 290 36.53 2.56 -14.15
CA GLU A 290 37.12 3.74 -13.50
C GLU A 290 38.35 4.26 -14.28
N ALA A 291 39.12 3.35 -14.89
CA ALA A 291 40.23 3.69 -15.76
C ALA A 291 39.78 4.22 -17.15
N HIS A 292 38.54 3.95 -17.57
CA HIS A 292 37.99 4.32 -18.88
C HIS A 292 36.63 5.01 -18.73
N LYS A 293 36.60 6.20 -18.10
CA LYS A 293 35.33 6.88 -17.75
C LYS A 293 34.79 7.87 -18.79
N GLU A 294 35.49 8.06 -19.90
CA GLU A 294 35.12 9.04 -20.93
C GLU A 294 34.16 8.43 -21.96
N TYR A 295 32.93 8.15 -21.52
CA TYR A 295 31.86 7.68 -22.39
C TYR A 295 30.62 8.55 -22.24
N GLU A 296 30.08 9.03 -23.36
CA GLU A 296 28.80 9.74 -23.40
C GLU A 296 27.60 8.77 -23.41
N ALA A 297 27.82 7.54 -23.88
CA ALA A 297 26.80 6.51 -23.99
C ALA A 297 27.37 5.12 -23.70
N ILE A 298 26.54 4.27 -23.07
CA ILE A 298 26.81 2.84 -22.87
C ILE A 298 25.78 2.06 -23.67
N VAL A 299 26.25 1.02 -24.35
CA VAL A 299 25.48 0.29 -25.36
C VAL A 299 25.36 -1.18 -24.96
N ASP A 300 24.13 -1.69 -24.83
CA ASP A 300 23.87 -3.13 -24.66
C ASP A 300 23.95 -3.84 -26.03
N GLY A 301 25.17 -4.26 -26.37
CA GLY A 301 25.48 -4.84 -27.68
C GLY A 301 24.68 -6.12 -27.99
N ALA A 302 24.38 -6.95 -26.98
CA ALA A 302 23.62 -8.18 -27.18
C ALA A 302 22.16 -7.87 -27.54
N ASN A 303 21.56 -6.88 -26.88
CA ASN A 303 20.19 -6.45 -27.19
C ASN A 303 20.08 -5.93 -28.63
N ILE A 304 21.03 -5.09 -29.05
CA ILE A 304 21.03 -4.51 -30.40
C ILE A 304 21.20 -5.58 -31.47
N ALA A 305 22.16 -6.47 -31.30
CA ALA A 305 22.45 -7.51 -32.28
C ALA A 305 21.33 -8.55 -32.42
N LEU A 306 20.45 -8.67 -31.42
CA LEU A 306 19.31 -9.58 -31.40
C LEU A 306 17.98 -8.86 -31.68
N TYR A 307 18.00 -7.54 -31.89
CA TYR A 307 16.79 -6.76 -32.11
C TYR A 307 16.10 -7.18 -33.41
N GLN A 308 14.84 -7.59 -33.30
CA GLN A 308 14.02 -8.17 -34.38
C GLN A 308 14.62 -9.44 -35.04
N GLN A 309 15.52 -10.14 -34.35
CA GLN A 309 16.09 -11.41 -34.81
C GLN A 309 15.39 -12.65 -34.20
N ASN A 310 14.20 -12.49 -33.61
CA ASN A 310 13.46 -13.59 -32.98
C ASN A 310 12.64 -14.41 -34.01
N PHE A 311 13.32 -15.05 -34.97
CA PHE A 311 12.74 -15.99 -35.93
C PHE A 311 13.66 -17.20 -36.15
N ALA A 312 13.19 -18.25 -36.82
CA ALA A 312 13.88 -19.55 -36.86
C ALA A 312 15.31 -19.53 -37.43
N GLU A 313 15.62 -18.59 -38.32
CA GLU A 313 16.98 -18.34 -38.85
C GLU A 313 17.59 -17.02 -38.35
N GLY A 314 16.93 -16.39 -37.38
CA GLY A 314 17.42 -15.15 -36.80
C GLY A 314 18.69 -15.40 -36.00
N GLY A 315 19.62 -14.47 -36.12
CA GLY A 315 20.96 -14.62 -35.57
C GLY A 315 21.55 -13.29 -35.14
N PHE A 316 22.72 -13.35 -34.52
CA PHE A 316 23.44 -12.16 -34.06
C PHE A 316 23.84 -11.29 -35.26
N SER A 317 23.30 -10.07 -35.34
CA SER A 317 23.57 -9.14 -36.43
C SER A 317 24.65 -8.12 -36.05
N LEU A 318 25.90 -8.37 -36.47
CA LEU A 318 27.00 -7.41 -36.34
C LEU A 318 26.73 -6.10 -37.08
N VAL A 319 25.97 -6.16 -38.17
CA VAL A 319 25.59 -4.99 -38.96
C VAL A 319 24.77 -4.03 -38.09
N GLN A 320 23.76 -4.52 -37.36
CA GLN A 320 22.94 -3.70 -36.45
C GLN A 320 23.80 -2.99 -35.38
N SER A 321 24.77 -3.70 -34.80
CA SER A 321 25.69 -3.10 -33.82
C SER A 321 26.57 -2.02 -34.44
N SER A 322 27.04 -2.20 -35.68
CA SER A 322 27.84 -1.19 -36.38
C SER A 322 27.07 0.08 -36.73
N TRP A 323 25.77 -0.01 -37.06
CA TRP A 323 24.94 1.17 -37.35
C TRP A 323 24.73 2.09 -36.13
N MET A 324 24.85 1.55 -34.91
CA MET A 324 24.64 2.31 -33.67
C MET A 324 25.93 2.94 -33.13
N LEU A 325 27.09 2.55 -33.67
CA LEU A 325 28.42 3.04 -33.31
C LEU A 325 28.94 4.14 -34.27
N LEU A 326 28.18 4.46 -35.33
CA LEU A 326 28.44 5.51 -36.32
C LEU A 326 27.53 6.72 -36.06
#